data_AF-D1JHN5-F1
#
_entry.id   AF-D1JHN5-F1
#
_cell.length_a   1.000
_cell.length_b   1.000
_cell.length_c   1.000
_cell.angle_alpha   90.00
_cell.angle_beta   90.00
_cell.angle_gamma   90.00
#
_symmetry.space_group_name_H-M   'P 1'
#
loop_
_entity.id
_entity.type
_entity.pdbx_description
1 polymer ?
#
loop_
_entity_poly.entity_id
_entity_poly.type
_entity_poly.pdbx_seq_one_letter_code
_entity_poly.pdbx_strand_id
1 'polypeptide(L)' 'MLEAPEEKPREEMHIHVGCGWSANNNEGKAVEEAVSSVKTELGGKSPDFAVLFSTASYDSDKVLSDVRRLLPDV' A
#
# COMPACT_ATOMS: atom_id res chain seq x y z
N MET A 1 3.63 -1.72 49.94
CA MET A 1 4.22 -1.59 48.59
C MET A 1 3.37 -2.44 47.67
N LEU A 2 2.65 -1.82 46.72
CA LEU A 2 1.92 -2.54 45.68
C LEU A 2 2.88 -2.69 44.50
N GLU A 3 3.24 -3.93 44.17
CA GLU A 3 4.04 -4.24 42.99
C GLU A 3 3.22 -3.93 41.73
N ALA A 4 3.82 -3.20 40.79
CA ALA A 4 3.19 -2.89 39.51
C ALA A 4 3.05 -4.18 38.66
N PRO A 5 1.99 -4.32 37.85
CA PRO A 5 1.82 -5.53 37.04
C PRO A 5 2.93 -5.61 35.98
N GLU A 6 3.53 -6.78 35.80
CA GLU A 6 4.45 -7.03 34.68
C GLU A 6 3.72 -6.84 33.35
N GLU A 7 4.13 -5.83 32.57
CA GLU A 7 3.70 -5.69 31.18
C GLU A 7 4.29 -6.83 30.36
N LYS A 8 3.44 -7.72 29.83
CA LYS A 8 3.87 -8.72 28.85
C LYS A 8 4.41 -8.00 27.60
N PRO A 9 5.50 -8.48 26.99
CA PRO A 9 5.99 -7.93 25.73
C PRO A 9 4.85 -7.95 24.70
N ARG A 10 4.52 -6.80 24.13
CA ARG A 10 3.61 -6.75 22.98
C ARG A 10 4.31 -7.45 21.83
N GLU A 11 3.68 -8.44 21.21
CA GLU A 11 4.21 -9.00 19.96
C GLU A 11 4.39 -7.86 18.96
N GLU A 12 5.64 -7.67 18.51
CA GLU A 12 5.98 -6.63 17.56
C GLU A 12 5.38 -6.97 16.19
N MET A 13 4.24 -6.36 15.89
CA MET A 13 3.61 -6.48 14.58
C MET A 13 4.42 -5.69 13.56
N HIS A 14 5.26 -6.38 12.80
CA HIS A 14 6.09 -5.81 11.75
C HIS A 14 5.26 -5.59 10.48
N ILE A 15 4.78 -4.36 10.28
CA ILE A 15 4.07 -3.96 9.06
C ILE A 15 5.09 -3.47 8.04
N HIS A 16 5.06 -4.04 6.83
CA HIS A 16 5.87 -3.56 5.72
C HIS A 16 5.10 -2.50 4.96
N VAL A 17 5.67 -1.31 4.84
CA VAL A 17 5.03 -0.17 4.17
C VAL A 17 5.84 0.17 2.93
N GLY A 18 5.16 0.32 1.80
CA GLY A 18 5.72 0.87 0.58
C GLY A 18 4.85 2.03 0.09
N CYS A 19 5.46 3.05 -0.50
CA CYS A 19 4.79 4.19 -1.07
C CYS A 19 5.13 4.34 -2.56
N GLY A 20 4.20 4.90 -3.33
CA GLY A 20 4.41 5.17 -4.74
C GLY A 20 3.46 6.23 -5.24
N TRP A 21 3.91 7.00 -6.23
CA TRP A 21 3.12 8.02 -6.89
C TRP A 21 3.55 8.14 -8.35
N SER A 22 2.68 8.74 -9.16
CA SER A 22 2.99 9.09 -10.55
C SER A 22 2.33 10.42 -10.90
N ALA A 23 2.99 11.18 -11.77
CA ALA A 23 2.47 12.40 -12.37
C ALA A 23 2.00 12.17 -13.83
N ASN A 24 1.88 10.91 -14.26
CA ASN A 24 1.52 10.57 -15.62
C ASN A 24 0.04 10.84 -15.87
N ASN A 25 -0.29 11.61 -16.91
CA ASN A 25 -1.68 11.99 -17.23
C ASN A 25 -2.55 10.81 -17.69
N ASN A 26 -1.95 9.68 -18.07
CA ASN A 26 -2.70 8.45 -18.39
C ASN A 26 -2.89 7.64 -17.10
N GLU A 27 -4.14 7.43 -16.68
CA GLU A 27 -4.41 6.82 -15.39
C GLU A 27 -3.89 5.37 -15.27
N GLY A 28 -3.86 4.61 -16.37
CA GLY A 28 -3.32 3.24 -16.34
C GLY A 28 -1.81 3.22 -16.11
N LYS A 29 -1.07 4.06 -16.85
CA LYS A 29 0.38 4.20 -16.64
C LYS A 29 0.71 4.77 -15.26
N ALA A 30 -0.11 5.70 -14.76
CA ALA A 30 0.08 6.28 -13.45
C ALA A 30 0.01 5.22 -12.34
N VAL A 31 -0.98 4.32 -12.43
CA VAL A 31 -1.13 3.19 -11.50
C VAL A 31 0.05 2.22 -11.64
N GLU A 32 0.46 1.87 -12.85
CA GLU A 32 1.61 0.98 -13.08
C GLU A 32 2.91 1.51 -12.45
N GLU A 33 3.22 2.79 -12.68
CA GLU A 33 4.39 3.45 -12.11
C GLU A 33 4.33 3.48 -10.58
N ALA A 34 3.20 3.89 -10.00
CA ALA A 34 3.04 3.98 -8.54
C ALA A 34 3.16 2.60 -7.87
N VAL A 35 2.48 1.58 -8.41
CA VAL A 35 2.53 0.22 -7.84
C VAL A 35 3.91 -0.42 -8.02
N SER A 36 4.63 -0.11 -9.11
CA SER A 36 6.00 -0.60 -9.32
C SER A 36 6.95 -0.11 -8.21
N SER A 37 6.85 1.16 -7.82
CA SER A 37 7.62 1.72 -6.70
C SER A 37 7.30 1.01 -5.38
N VAL A 38 6.01 0.81 -5.07
CA VAL A 38 5.56 0.08 -3.88
C VAL A 38 6.14 -1.34 -3.85
N LYS A 39 6.06 -2.08 -4.96
CA LYS A 39 6.60 -3.45 -5.04
C LYS A 39 8.11 -3.51 -4.84
N THR A 40 8.82 -2.49 -5.34
CA THR A 40 10.27 -2.37 -5.17
C THR A 40 10.64 -2.16 -3.70
N GLU A 41 9.93 -1.26 -3.01
CA GLU A 41 10.13 -1.00 -1.57
C GLU A 41 9.77 -2.21 -0.70
N LEU A 42 8.71 -2.94 -1.06
CA LEU A 42 8.29 -4.15 -0.36
C LEU A 42 9.18 -5.38 -0.67
N GLY A 43 10.16 -5.26 -1.58
CA GLY A 43 11.07 -6.35 -1.91
C GLY A 43 10.35 -7.60 -2.45
N GLY A 44 9.25 -7.41 -3.19
CA GLY A 44 8.43 -8.50 -3.72
C GLY A 44 7.41 -9.11 -2.74
N LYS A 45 7.26 -8.56 -1.52
CA LYS A 45 6.16 -8.91 -0.62
C LYS A 45 4.87 -8.18 -1.04
N SER A 46 3.72 -8.82 -0.85
CA SER A 46 2.41 -8.18 -1.00
C SER A 46 2.06 -7.38 0.28
N PRO A 47 1.48 -6.19 0.18
CA PRO A 47 0.99 -5.45 1.35
C PRO A 47 -0.32 -6.06 1.86
N ASP A 48 -0.59 -5.97 3.16
CA ASP A 48 -1.86 -6.42 3.76
C ASP A 48 -3.03 -5.47 3.51
N PHE A 49 -2.74 -4.19 3.27
CA PHE A 49 -3.72 -3.16 2.92
C PHE A 49 -3.07 -2.11 2.01
N ALA A 50 -3.86 -1.50 1.13
CA ALA A 50 -3.43 -0.37 0.31
C ALA A 50 -4.35 0.84 0.52
N VAL A 51 -3.75 2.03 0.61
CA VAL A 51 -4.46 3.30 0.66
C VAL A 51 -4.15 4.07 -0.63
N LEU A 52 -5.19 4.52 -1.32
CA LEU A 52 -5.07 5.13 -2.65
C LEU A 52 -5.56 6.57 -2.66
N PHE A 53 -4.77 7.42 -3.30
CA PHE A 53 -5.15 8.78 -3.68
C PHE A 53 -5.06 8.88 -5.20
N SER A 54 -6.12 9.36 -5.84
CA SER A 54 -6.20 9.50 -7.30
C SER A 54 -6.50 10.94 -7.68
N THR A 55 -5.96 11.37 -8.82
CA THR A 55 -6.34 12.64 -9.44
C THR A 55 -7.84 12.63 -9.75
N ALA A 56 -8.53 13.72 -9.44
CA ALA A 56 -9.99 13.82 -9.57
C ALA A 56 -10.52 13.59 -11.01
N SER A 57 -9.68 13.83 -12.03
CA SER A 57 -10.04 13.62 -13.43
C SER A 57 -9.89 12.18 -13.92
N TYR A 58 -9.32 11.28 -13.12
CA TYR A 58 -9.17 9.88 -13.50
C TYR A 58 -10.47 9.12 -13.32
N ASP A 59 -10.70 8.14 -14.19
CA ASP A 59 -11.77 7.17 -14.02
C ASP A 59 -11.45 6.27 -12.81
N SER A 60 -12.25 6.40 -11.75
CA SER A 60 -12.05 5.67 -10.50
C SER A 60 -12.21 4.15 -10.67
N ASP A 61 -13.12 3.70 -11.54
CA ASP A 61 -13.38 2.28 -11.75
C ASP A 61 -12.20 1.64 -12.48
N LYS A 62 -11.63 2.36 -13.45
CA LYS A 62 -10.42 1.92 -14.15
C LYS A 62 -9.20 1.88 -13.23
N VAL A 63 -8.98 2.93 -12.44
CA VAL A 63 -7.90 2.96 -11.44
C VAL A 63 -8.03 1.79 -10.46
N LEU A 64 -9.23 1.55 -9.91
CA LEU A 64 -9.46 0.47 -8.97
C LEU A 64 -9.27 -0.91 -9.61
N SER A 65 -9.73 -1.09 -10.86
CA SER A 65 -9.51 -2.32 -11.62
C SER A 65 -8.03 -2.60 -11.85
N ASP A 66 -7.25 -1.60 -12.24
CA ASP A 66 -5.81 -1.74 -12.47
C ASP A 66 -5.05 -2.06 -11.17
N VAL A 67 -5.42 -1.42 -10.06
CA VAL A 67 -4.84 -1.69 -8.75
C VAL A 67 -5.10 -3.12 -8.32
N ARG A 68 -6.34 -3.61 -8.40
CA ARG A 68 -6.69 -5.01 -8.08
C ARG A 68 -5.96 -6.01 -8.95
N ARG A 69 -5.73 -5.69 -10.22
CA ARG A 69 -4.95 -6.52 -11.14
C ARG A 69 -3.49 -6.60 -10.73
N LEU A 70 -2.92 -5.50 -10.25
CA LEU A 70 -1.49 -5.40 -9.91
C LEU A 70 -1.18 -5.81 -8.48
N LEU A 71 -2.13 -5.69 -7.56
CA LEU A 71 -2.06 -6.07 -6.15
C LEU A 71 -3.26 -7.00 -5.83
N PRO A 72 -3.23 -8.26 -6.31
CA PRO A 72 -4.38 -9.17 -6.21
C PRO A 72 -4.65 -9.69 -4.79
N ASP A 73 -3.65 -9.59 -3.91
CA ASP A 73 -3.74 -10.07 -2.52
C ASP A 73 -4.24 -8.99 -1.55
N VAL A 74 -4.62 -7.81 -2.07
CA VAL A 74 -5.12 -6.64 -1.32
C VAL A 74 -6.62 -6.50 -1.46
#